data_AF-A0A7C9VZL1-F1
#
_entry.id   AF-A0A7C9VZL1-F1
#
_cell.length_a   1.000
_cell.length_b   1.000
_cell.length_c   1.000
_cell.angle_alpha   90.00
_cell.angle_beta   90.00
_cell.angle_gamma   90.00
#
_symmetry.space_group_name_H-M   'P 1'
#
loop_
_entity.id
_entity.type
_entity.pdbx_description
1 polymer ?
#
loop_
_entity_poly.entity_id
_entity_poly.type
_entity_poly.pdbx_seq_one_letter_code
_entity_poly.pdbx_strand_id
1 'polypeptide(L)'
;MKRALIALLVVGSVACALLVARADPAPDLTKGVDGIAAWLNDLTGECSKVRRDNDFTSFAGSVRAKVYEPFVAEWGTCTKEPYQRLGLIVLRPGIEEAWLRALANGEVRGDPDLAFGDGFALTGSIGMEHLGLRRLECTPSACSFVQIEHH
;
A
#
# COMPACT_ATOMS: atom_id res chain seq x y z
N MET A 1 61.79 37.23 -3.13
CA MET A 1 61.79 36.55 -1.81
C MET A 1 60.85 37.27 -0.86
N LYS A 2 59.72 36.65 -0.48
CA LYS A 2 59.15 36.55 0.89
C LYS A 2 57.72 36.02 0.79
N ARG A 3 57.50 34.89 1.45
CA ARG A 3 56.23 34.17 1.66
C ARG A 3 55.46 34.83 2.82
N ALA A 4 54.12 34.77 2.80
CA ALA A 4 53.30 34.37 3.95
C ALA A 4 51.81 34.23 3.58
N LEU A 5 51.25 33.05 3.86
CA LEU A 5 49.81 32.69 3.92
C LEU A 5 49.13 33.31 5.15
N ILE A 6 47.81 33.60 5.11
CA ILE A 6 46.70 33.33 6.09
C ILE A 6 45.36 33.56 5.33
N ALA A 7 44.57 32.56 4.89
CA ALA A 7 43.49 31.78 5.55
C ALA A 7 42.21 32.56 5.97
N LEU A 8 41.01 32.10 5.54
CA LEU A 8 39.66 32.12 6.19
C LEU A 8 38.57 31.94 5.08
N LEU A 9 37.97 30.76 4.91
CA LEU A 9 36.80 30.16 5.62
C LEU A 9 35.47 30.33 4.85
N VAL A 10 35.09 29.22 4.21
CA VAL A 10 33.75 28.65 3.96
C VAL A 10 32.57 29.44 4.56
N VAL A 11 31.70 29.99 3.70
CA VAL A 11 30.28 30.21 4.03
C VAL A 11 29.40 29.97 2.80
N GLY A 12 28.57 28.93 2.89
CA GLY A 12 27.16 29.04 2.51
C GLY A 12 26.84 29.21 1.03
N SER A 13 26.84 28.11 0.30
CA SER A 13 25.69 27.76 -0.54
C SER A 13 25.74 26.26 -0.75
N VAL A 14 25.42 25.54 0.32
CA VAL A 14 24.67 24.29 0.19
C VAL A 14 23.42 24.73 -0.57
N ALA A 15 23.50 24.68 -1.90
CA ALA A 15 22.35 24.58 -2.73
C ALA A 15 21.62 23.39 -2.14
N CYS A 16 20.60 23.71 -1.36
CA CYS A 16 19.58 22.81 -0.90
C CYS A 16 18.89 22.38 -2.19
N ALA A 17 19.57 21.52 -2.96
CA ALA A 17 18.98 20.50 -3.77
C ALA A 17 18.25 19.59 -2.77
N LEU A 18 17.15 20.13 -2.24
CA LEU A 18 15.90 19.44 -2.13
C LEU A 18 15.73 18.86 -3.55
N LEU A 19 16.19 17.65 -3.90
CA LEU A 19 15.80 16.39 -3.28
C LEU A 19 14.37 16.48 -2.74
N VAL A 20 13.51 17.17 -3.49
CA VAL A 20 12.17 16.65 -3.77
C VAL A 20 12.44 15.39 -4.58
N ALA A 21 12.86 14.32 -3.89
CA ALA A 21 12.39 13.01 -4.25
C ALA A 21 10.88 13.22 -4.32
N ARG A 22 10.33 13.27 -5.54
CA ARG A 22 8.88 13.17 -5.68
C ARG A 22 8.59 11.83 -5.03
N ALA A 23 8.10 11.86 -3.79
CA ALA A 23 7.50 10.69 -3.21
C ALA A 23 6.50 10.25 -4.26
N ASP A 24 6.62 9.01 -4.74
CA ASP A 24 5.67 8.45 -5.66
C ASP A 24 4.27 8.76 -5.11
N PRO A 25 3.34 9.24 -5.96
CA PRO A 25 2.04 9.68 -5.49
C PRO A 25 1.43 8.56 -4.65
N ALA A 26 1.18 8.83 -3.38
CA ALA A 26 0.61 7.92 -2.40
C ALA A 26 -0.73 8.48 -1.91
N PRO A 27 -1.67 7.64 -1.48
CA PRO A 27 -2.97 8.12 -1.01
C PRO A 27 -2.86 8.90 0.29
N ASP A 28 -3.71 9.91 0.44
CA ASP A 28 -3.88 10.66 1.70
C ASP A 28 -4.72 9.84 2.69
N LEU A 29 -4.07 8.97 3.45
CA LEU A 29 -4.74 8.09 4.41
C LEU A 29 -5.42 8.82 5.57
N THR A 30 -5.18 10.13 5.77
CA THR A 30 -5.95 10.93 6.74
C THR A 30 -7.42 11.08 6.34
N LYS A 31 -7.72 10.89 5.04
CA LYS A 31 -9.07 10.82 4.48
C LYS A 31 -9.59 9.38 4.37
N GLY A 32 -8.84 8.41 4.90
CA GLY A 32 -9.22 7.00 4.89
C GLY A 32 -9.42 6.45 3.47
N VAL A 33 -10.48 5.68 3.27
CA VAL A 33 -10.76 5.06 1.95
C VAL A 33 -11.07 6.07 0.84
N ASP A 34 -11.56 7.27 1.17
CA ASP A 34 -11.78 8.32 0.17
C ASP A 34 -10.44 8.87 -0.34
N GLY A 35 -9.42 8.92 0.51
CA GLY A 35 -8.06 9.28 0.10
C GLY A 35 -7.46 8.28 -0.88
N ILE A 36 -7.72 6.99 -0.65
CA ILE A 36 -7.32 5.91 -1.58
C ILE A 36 -8.06 6.04 -2.90
N ALA A 37 -9.37 6.26 -2.87
CA ALA A 37 -10.19 6.38 -4.07
C ALA A 37 -9.83 7.60 -4.91
N ALA A 38 -9.60 8.76 -4.28
CA ALA A 38 -9.16 9.98 -4.96
C ALA A 38 -7.80 9.78 -5.64
N TRP A 39 -6.85 9.15 -4.94
CA TRP A 39 -5.54 8.82 -5.50
C TRP A 39 -5.65 7.89 -6.72
N LEU A 40 -6.48 6.84 -6.65
CA LEU A 40 -6.74 5.97 -7.79
C LEU A 40 -7.41 6.74 -8.95
N ASN A 41 -8.35 7.64 -8.64
CA ASN A 41 -9.02 8.46 -9.65
C ASN A 41 -8.06 9.40 -10.38
N ASP A 42 -7.13 10.03 -9.65
CA ASP A 42 -6.11 10.90 -10.25
C ASP A 42 -5.18 10.12 -11.20
N LEU A 43 -4.89 8.86 -10.88
CA LEU A 43 -3.99 8.01 -11.67
C LEU A 43 -4.66 7.32 -12.85
N THR A 44 -5.90 6.87 -12.70
CA THR A 44 -6.56 5.98 -13.67
C THR A 44 -7.85 6.54 -14.25
N GLY A 45 -8.41 7.61 -13.67
CA GLY A 45 -9.75 8.11 -13.96
C GLY A 45 -10.89 7.24 -13.38
N GLU A 46 -10.57 6.15 -12.67
CA GLU A 46 -11.54 5.23 -12.09
C GLU A 46 -11.83 5.54 -10.62
N CYS A 47 -12.69 4.77 -9.94
CA CYS A 47 -12.93 4.93 -8.50
C CYS A 47 -13.41 6.33 -8.04
N SER A 48 -14.13 7.05 -8.90
CA SER A 48 -14.75 8.36 -8.57
C SER A 48 -15.81 8.31 -7.46
N LYS A 49 -16.29 7.11 -7.10
CA LYS A 49 -17.29 6.91 -6.05
C LYS A 49 -16.94 5.70 -5.18
N VAL A 50 -16.94 5.91 -3.87
CA VAL A 50 -16.78 4.86 -2.85
C VAL A 50 -18.14 4.40 -2.32
N ARG A 51 -18.24 3.10 -2.06
CA ARG A 51 -19.34 2.43 -1.37
C ARG A 51 -18.83 1.80 -0.07
N ARG A 52 -19.47 2.10 1.05
CA ARG A 52 -19.07 1.66 2.41
C ARG A 52 -20.09 0.74 3.09
N ASP A 53 -21.24 0.53 2.46
CA ASP A 53 -22.41 -0.18 2.99
C ASP A 53 -22.32 -1.71 2.83
N ASN A 54 -21.13 -2.24 2.63
CA ASN A 54 -20.89 -3.65 2.37
C ASN A 54 -20.53 -4.40 3.65
N ASP A 55 -20.73 -5.72 3.64
CA ASP A 55 -20.23 -6.64 4.67
C ASP A 55 -18.86 -7.18 4.21
N PHE A 56 -17.83 -6.96 5.02
CA PHE A 56 -16.45 -7.30 4.65
C PHE A 56 -16.26 -8.80 4.58
N THR A 57 -16.90 -9.54 5.48
CA THR A 57 -16.93 -10.99 5.46
C THR A 57 -17.57 -11.51 4.16
N SER A 58 -18.70 -10.93 3.74
CA SER A 58 -19.33 -11.27 2.46
C SER A 58 -18.45 -10.96 1.25
N PHE A 59 -17.63 -9.91 1.31
CA PHE A 59 -16.72 -9.53 0.23
C PHE A 59 -15.43 -10.36 0.19
N ALA A 60 -14.72 -10.47 1.31
CA ALA A 60 -13.44 -11.17 1.41
C ALA A 60 -13.60 -12.70 1.49
N GLY A 61 -14.77 -13.18 1.91
CA GLY A 61 -15.04 -14.57 2.26
C GLY A 61 -14.65 -14.87 3.72
N SER A 62 -15.45 -15.72 4.37
CA SER A 62 -15.41 -15.93 5.83
C SER A 62 -14.08 -16.38 6.41
N VAL A 63 -13.28 -17.16 5.67
CA VAL A 63 -11.97 -17.63 6.14
C VAL A 63 -10.98 -16.47 6.16
N ARG A 64 -10.86 -15.73 5.06
CA ARG A 64 -9.91 -14.61 4.94
C ARG A 64 -10.32 -13.44 5.82
N ALA A 65 -11.62 -13.17 5.92
CA ALA A 65 -12.15 -12.12 6.77
C ALA A 65 -11.71 -12.30 8.24
N LYS A 66 -11.70 -13.52 8.77
CA LYS A 66 -11.19 -13.79 10.14
C LYS A 66 -9.75 -13.33 10.36
N VAL A 67 -8.91 -13.41 9.32
CA VAL A 67 -7.51 -13.00 9.40
C VAL A 67 -7.37 -11.48 9.20
N TYR A 68 -8.09 -10.90 8.22
CA TYR A 68 -7.97 -9.49 7.87
C TYR A 68 -8.73 -8.54 8.82
N GLU A 69 -9.97 -8.86 9.21
CA GLU A 69 -10.87 -7.95 9.95
C GLU A 69 -10.25 -7.31 11.18
N PRO A 70 -9.47 -8.03 12.02
CA PRO A 70 -8.81 -7.40 13.16
C PRO A 70 -7.87 -6.25 12.77
N PHE A 71 -7.34 -6.27 11.55
CA PHE A 71 -6.41 -5.27 11.02
C PHE A 71 -7.08 -4.25 10.11
N VAL A 72 -8.34 -4.43 9.71
CA VAL A 72 -9.07 -3.42 8.95
C VAL A 72 -9.43 -2.25 9.88
N ALA A 73 -9.00 -1.03 9.53
CA ALA A 73 -9.39 0.20 10.21
C ALA A 73 -10.63 0.82 9.55
N GLU A 74 -10.63 0.87 8.22
CA GLU A 74 -11.75 1.30 7.39
C GLU A 74 -11.69 0.50 6.09
N TRP A 75 -12.84 0.26 5.47
CA TRP A 75 -12.89 -0.34 4.15
C TRP A 75 -14.07 0.17 3.33
N GLY A 76 -13.97 -0.04 2.03
CA GLY A 76 -15.03 0.24 1.09
C GLY A 76 -14.75 -0.43 -0.25
N THR A 77 -15.58 -0.13 -1.24
CA THR A 77 -15.37 -0.54 -2.62
C THR A 77 -15.58 0.62 -3.58
N CYS A 78 -14.90 0.60 -4.71
CA CYS A 78 -15.15 1.50 -5.83
C CYS A 78 -15.25 0.72 -7.14
N THR A 79 -15.80 1.36 -8.18
CA THR A 79 -15.96 0.73 -9.50
C THR A 79 -14.73 0.98 -10.38
N LYS A 80 -14.32 -0.05 -11.12
CA LYS A 80 -13.24 -0.07 -12.13
C LYS A 80 -13.71 -0.90 -13.32
N GLU A 81 -13.77 -0.35 -14.52
CA GLU A 81 -14.30 -1.09 -15.68
C GLU A 81 -13.23 -2.06 -16.24
N PRO A 82 -13.60 -3.23 -16.83
CA PRO A 82 -14.95 -3.76 -17.06
C PRO A 82 -15.47 -4.69 -15.92
N TYR A 83 -14.79 -4.77 -14.77
CA TYR A 83 -15.05 -5.77 -13.73
C TYR A 83 -15.62 -5.19 -12.42
N GLN A 84 -16.35 -6.02 -11.67
CA GLN A 84 -17.10 -5.54 -10.51
C GLN A 84 -16.23 -5.42 -9.26
N ARG A 85 -16.05 -4.15 -8.86
CA ARG A 85 -15.73 -3.68 -7.50
C ARG A 85 -14.31 -3.98 -7.02
N LEU A 86 -13.48 -2.93 -7.00
CA LEU A 86 -12.19 -2.93 -6.31
C LEU A 86 -12.42 -2.65 -4.82
N GLY A 87 -11.88 -3.51 -3.95
CA GLY A 87 -11.87 -3.27 -2.50
C GLY A 87 -10.74 -2.32 -2.11
N LEU A 88 -11.09 -1.34 -1.28
CA LEU A 88 -10.17 -0.35 -0.70
C LEU A 88 -10.11 -0.58 0.80
N ILE A 89 -8.92 -0.77 1.36
CA ILE A 89 -8.76 -1.17 2.76
C ILE A 89 -7.70 -0.30 3.42
N VAL A 90 -8.05 0.42 4.47
CA VAL A 90 -7.09 1.05 5.39
C VAL A 90 -6.72 0.01 6.44
N LEU A 91 -5.42 -0.21 6.61
CA LEU A 91 -4.88 -1.27 7.46
C LEU A 91 -4.22 -0.72 8.72
N ARG A 92 -4.39 -1.45 9.82
CA ARG A 92 -3.56 -1.38 11.01
C ARG A 92 -2.34 -2.30 10.81
N PRO A 93 -1.21 -2.02 11.48
CA PRO A 93 -0.05 -2.90 11.48
C PRO A 93 -0.39 -4.30 12.04
N GLY A 94 0.37 -5.31 11.61
CA GLY A 94 0.31 -6.67 12.18
C GLY A 94 -0.28 -7.76 11.28
N ILE A 95 -0.67 -7.40 10.04
CA ILE A 95 -1.28 -8.36 9.11
C ILE A 95 -0.30 -9.44 8.67
N GLU A 96 0.98 -9.13 8.55
CA GLU A 96 2.03 -10.07 8.16
C GLU A 96 2.16 -11.21 9.17
N GLU A 97 2.28 -10.90 10.46
CA GLU A 97 2.39 -11.93 11.48
C GLU A 97 1.07 -12.70 11.66
N ALA A 98 -0.07 -12.05 11.45
CA ALA A 98 -1.36 -12.73 11.49
C ALA A 98 -1.54 -13.72 10.35
N TRP A 99 -1.17 -13.33 9.13
CA TRP A 99 -1.22 -14.23 7.98
C TRP A 99 -0.26 -15.40 8.13
N LEU A 100 0.97 -15.13 8.61
CA LEU A 100 1.95 -16.18 8.90
C LEU A 100 1.41 -17.21 9.89
N ARG A 101 0.78 -16.76 10.99
CA ARG A 101 0.15 -17.67 11.97
C ARG A 101 -0.98 -18.48 11.35
N ALA A 102 -1.86 -17.83 10.59
CA ALA A 102 -2.97 -18.52 9.92
C ALA A 102 -2.47 -19.57 8.93
N LEU A 103 -1.38 -19.29 8.20
CA LEU A 103 -0.74 -20.24 7.28
C LEU A 103 -0.12 -21.42 8.04
N ALA A 104 0.61 -21.16 9.12
CA ALA A 104 1.22 -22.20 9.96
C ALA A 104 0.17 -23.11 10.62
N ASN A 105 -1.00 -22.56 10.97
CA ASN A 105 -2.13 -23.30 11.53
C ASN A 105 -2.96 -24.05 10.47
N GLY A 106 -2.69 -23.83 9.18
CA GLY A 106 -3.46 -24.41 8.07
C GLY A 106 -4.86 -23.81 7.88
N GLU A 107 -5.11 -22.63 8.45
CA GLU A 107 -6.39 -21.91 8.33
C GLU A 107 -6.54 -21.27 6.94
N VAL A 108 -5.43 -20.82 6.35
CA VAL A 108 -5.33 -20.32 4.98
C VAL A 108 -4.33 -21.14 4.18
N ARG A 109 -4.36 -20.98 2.85
CA ARG A 109 -3.37 -21.59 1.94
C ARG A 109 -2.77 -20.52 1.05
N GLY A 110 -1.44 -20.48 1.01
CA GLY A 110 -0.67 -19.57 0.18
C GLY A 110 -0.70 -18.12 0.65
N ASP A 111 -0.38 -17.25 -0.30
CA ASP A 111 -0.21 -15.81 -0.09
C ASP A 111 -1.57 -15.10 0.03
N PRO A 112 -1.63 -13.98 0.77
CA PRO A 112 -2.78 -13.09 0.74
C PRO A 112 -3.00 -12.49 -0.65
N ASP A 113 -4.26 -12.38 -1.03
CA ASP A 113 -4.72 -11.88 -2.34
C ASP A 113 -4.96 -10.36 -2.37
N LEU A 114 -4.07 -9.63 -1.71
CA LEU A 114 -4.09 -8.16 -1.64
C LEU A 114 -2.80 -7.56 -2.20
N ALA A 115 -2.93 -6.38 -2.81
CA ALA A 115 -1.81 -5.52 -3.16
C ALA A 115 -1.65 -4.45 -2.06
N PHE A 116 -0.51 -4.43 -1.40
CA PHE A 116 -0.25 -3.64 -0.21
C PHE A 116 0.56 -2.37 -0.53
N GLY A 117 0.06 -1.25 -0.03
CA GLY A 117 0.83 -0.02 0.13
C GLY A 117 1.24 0.18 1.59
N ASP A 118 1.72 1.37 1.92
CA ASP A 118 2.03 1.72 3.31
C ASP A 118 0.74 2.11 4.05
N GLY A 119 0.26 1.25 4.95
CA GLY A 119 -0.96 1.48 5.74
C GLY A 119 -2.28 1.24 5.00
N PHE A 120 -2.26 0.70 3.78
CA PHE A 120 -3.46 0.35 3.03
C PHE A 120 -3.25 -0.87 2.12
N ALA A 121 -4.35 -1.44 1.63
CA ALA A 121 -4.33 -2.47 0.63
C ALA A 121 -5.51 -2.36 -0.34
N LEU A 122 -5.31 -2.91 -1.54
CA LEU A 122 -6.31 -3.06 -2.58
C LEU A 122 -6.53 -4.54 -2.87
N THR A 123 -7.76 -4.95 -3.19
CA THR A 123 -7.96 -6.30 -3.74
C THR A 123 -7.26 -6.43 -5.08
N GLY A 124 -6.56 -7.55 -5.29
CA GLY A 124 -5.79 -7.77 -6.52
C GLY A 124 -6.62 -7.53 -7.78
N SER A 125 -6.11 -6.66 -8.66
CA SER A 125 -6.64 -6.47 -10.02
C SER A 125 -5.47 -6.22 -10.98
N ILE A 126 -5.70 -6.33 -12.28
CA ILE A 126 -4.70 -6.04 -13.31
C ILE A 126 -4.28 -4.55 -13.23
N GLY A 127 -2.98 -4.25 -13.35
CA GLY A 127 -2.42 -2.90 -13.37
C GLY A 127 -1.91 -2.38 -12.03
N MET A 128 -1.93 -3.21 -10.97
CA MET A 128 -1.44 -2.84 -9.64
C MET A 128 0.08 -2.68 -9.59
N GLU A 129 0.80 -3.32 -10.50
CA GLU A 129 2.25 -3.19 -10.71
C GLU A 129 2.69 -1.76 -11.07
N HIS A 130 1.78 -0.98 -11.66
CA HIS A 130 2.04 0.42 -12.01
C HIS A 130 1.81 1.39 -10.84
N LEU A 131 1.29 0.91 -9.71
CA LEU A 131 0.94 1.72 -8.55
C LEU A 131 1.99 1.66 -7.44
N GLY A 132 3.13 0.99 -7.67
CA GLY A 132 4.18 0.82 -6.66
C GLY A 132 3.75 -0.06 -5.47
N LEU A 133 2.67 -0.84 -5.63
CA LEU A 133 2.18 -1.74 -4.60
C LEU A 133 3.03 -3.00 -4.54
N ARG A 134 2.97 -3.67 -3.38
CA ARG A 134 3.72 -4.89 -3.09
C ARG A 134 2.77 -6.03 -2.83
N ARG A 135 3.16 -7.25 -3.19
CA ARG A 135 2.49 -8.46 -2.72
C ARG A 135 3.16 -8.95 -1.45
N LEU A 136 2.39 -9.51 -0.53
CA LEU A 136 2.95 -10.20 0.62
C LEU A 136 3.11 -11.67 0.23
N GLU A 137 4.34 -12.17 0.18
CA GLU A 137 4.63 -13.59 -0.05
C GLU A 137 4.93 -14.27 1.27
N CYS A 138 4.33 -15.43 1.50
CA CYS A 138 4.45 -16.17 2.75
C CYS A 138 4.86 -17.62 2.51
N THR A 139 5.89 -18.03 3.23
CA THR A 139 6.23 -19.43 3.50
C THR A 139 5.67 -19.81 4.88
N PRO A 140 5.64 -21.11 5.24
CA PRO A 140 5.23 -21.53 6.59
C PRO A 140 6.06 -20.92 7.74
N SER A 141 7.22 -20.32 7.45
CA SER A 141 8.15 -19.78 8.45
C SER A 141 8.38 -18.27 8.38
N ALA A 142 8.03 -17.61 7.28
CA ALA A 142 8.28 -16.19 7.09
C ALA A 142 7.37 -15.59 6.03
N CYS A 143 7.04 -14.30 6.18
CA CYS A 143 6.43 -13.50 5.13
C CYS A 143 7.32 -12.30 4.78
N SER A 144 7.23 -11.84 3.54
CA SER A 144 7.95 -10.67 3.06
C SER A 144 7.18 -9.95 1.97
N PHE A 145 7.25 -8.63 1.97
CA PHE A 145 6.75 -7.85 0.84
C PHE A 145 7.69 -7.92 -0.35
N VAL A 146 7.14 -8.26 -1.50
CA VAL A 146 7.84 -8.35 -2.78
C VAL A 146 7.18 -7.38 -3.75
N GLN A 147 7.98 -6.74 -4.60
CA GLN A 147 7.47 -5.87 -5.65
C GLN A 147 6.61 -6.68 -6.63
N ILE A 148 5.50 -6.09 -7.08
CA ILE A 148 4.68 -6.69 -8.14
C ILE A 148 5.37 -6.37 -9.47
N GLU A 149 5.86 -7.39 -10.16
CA GLU A 149 6.52 -7.25 -11.46
C GLU A 149 5.50 -7.25 -12.61
N HIS A 150 5.83 -6.55 -13.68
CA HIS A 150 5.07 -6.58 -14.94
C HIS A 150 5.51 -7.82 -15.73
N HIS A 151 4.57 -8.70 -16.07
CA HIS A 151 4.82 -9.89 -16.90
C HIS A 151 4.43 -9.65 -18.36
#